data_AF-A0A9P0LW05-F1
#
_entry.id   AF-A0A9P0LW05-F1
#
_cell.length_a   1.000
_cell.length_b   1.000
_cell.length_c   1.000
_cell.angle_alpha   90.00
_cell.angle_beta   90.00
_cell.angle_gamma   90.00
#
_symmetry.space_group_name_H-M   'P 1'
#
loop_
_entity.id
_entity.type
_entity.pdbx_description
1 polymer ?
#
loop_
_entity_poly.entity_id
_entity_poly.type
_entity_poly.pdbx_seq_one_letter_code
_entity_poly.pdbx_strand_id
1 'polypeptide(L)'
;MAVKQWKHSKELIKDIKTKQDRYVTKYKKEICNSKPRDLVMQLEESDLPKLFQHEQNIDHQFKTIKSLKESLTEKDAVIHN
;
A
#
# COMPACT_ATOMS: atom_id res chain seq x y z
N MET A 1 6.12 24.11 -12.27
CA MET A 1 5.22 23.26 -13.09
C MET A 1 4.14 22.73 -12.16
N ALA A 2 2.87 22.79 -12.56
CA ALA A 2 1.78 22.28 -11.71
C ALA A 2 1.62 20.77 -11.96
N VAL A 3 1.83 19.96 -10.92
CA VAL A 3 1.77 18.50 -11.01
C VAL A 3 0.72 17.96 -10.04
N LYS A 4 -0.07 16.98 -10.48
CA LYS A 4 -1.08 16.33 -9.63
C LYS A 4 -0.41 15.21 -8.84
N GLN A 5 -0.48 15.28 -7.52
CA GLN A 5 0.04 14.26 -6.61
C GLN A 5 -1.07 13.73 -5.73
N TRP A 6 -1.06 12.43 -5.46
CA TRP A 6 -1.93 11.83 -4.45
C TRP A 6 -1.41 12.18 -3.07
N LYS A 7 -2.24 12.85 -2.27
CA LYS A 7 -1.97 13.11 -0.87
C LYS A 7 -2.96 12.39 0.00
N HIS A 8 -2.44 11.97 1.14
CA HIS A 8 -3.19 11.30 2.17
C HIS A 8 -3.79 12.36 3.11
N SER A 9 -5.09 12.60 3.01
CA SER A 9 -5.82 13.54 3.87
C SER A 9 -6.65 12.78 4.91
N LYS A 10 -6.61 13.26 6.16
CA LYS A 10 -7.48 12.79 7.23
C LYS A 10 -8.66 13.75 7.33
N GLU A 11 -9.86 13.27 7.07
CA GLU A 11 -11.07 14.08 7.05
C GLU A 11 -12.06 13.59 8.09
N LEU A 12 -12.70 14.54 8.77
CA LEU A 12 -13.82 14.24 9.64
C LEU A 12 -15.06 14.09 8.77
N ILE A 13 -15.64 12.90 8.74
CA ILE A 13 -16.93 12.66 8.08
C ILE A 13 -17.97 12.31 9.12
N LYS A 14 -19.22 12.73 8.88
CA LYS A 14 -20.35 12.29 9.68
C LYS A 14 -20.83 10.96 9.14
N ASP A 15 -20.77 9.92 9.97
CA ASP A 15 -21.25 8.59 9.60
C ASP A 15 -22.77 8.64 9.41
N ILE A 16 -23.24 8.21 8.23
CA ILE A 16 -24.66 8.27 7.86
C ILE A 16 -25.49 7.32 8.75
N LYS A 17 -24.90 6.21 9.22
CA LYS A 17 -25.59 5.20 10.03
C LYS A 17 -25.57 5.56 11.51
N THR A 18 -24.42 5.95 12.05
CA THR A 18 -24.28 6.21 13.50
C THR A 18 -24.50 7.67 13.88
N LYS A 19 -24.57 8.58 12.91
CA LYS A 19 -24.62 10.06 13.08
C LYS A 19 -23.47 10.64 13.90
N GLN A 20 -22.42 9.86 14.13
CA GLN A 20 -21.22 10.24 14.87
C GLN A 20 -20.12 10.70 13.90
N ASP A 21 -19.25 11.55 14.39
CA ASP A 21 -18.10 12.01 13.62
C ASP A 21 -17.00 10.96 13.65
N ARG A 22 -16.54 10.56 12.47
CA ARG A 22 -15.46 9.59 12.28
C ARG A 22 -14.38 10.18 11.41
N TYR A 23 -13.14 10.04 11.86
CA TYR A 23 -12.00 10.31 10.99
C TYR A 23 -11.86 9.21 9.95
N VAL A 24 -11.90 9.61 8.69
CA VAL A 24 -11.62 8.73 7.57
C VAL A 24 -10.43 9.26 6.80
N THR A 25 -9.54 8.32 6.50
CA THR A 25 -8.40 8.54 5.65
C THR A 25 -8.82 8.43 4.21
N LYS A 26 -8.50 9.43 3.39
CA LYS A 26 -8.75 9.41 1.95
C LYS A 26 -7.51 9.83 1.19
N TYR A 27 -7.36 9.30 -0.02
CA TYR A 27 -6.39 9.78 -0.98
C TYR A 27 -7.07 10.80 -1.88
N LYS A 28 -6.50 12.01 -1.96
CA LYS A 28 -6.96 13.08 -2.86
C LYS A 28 -5.85 13.47 -3.82
N LYS A 29 -6.20 13.66 -5.10
CA LYS A 29 -5.29 14.25 -6.09
C LYS A 29 -5.27 15.76 -5.87
N GLU A 30 -4.17 16.27 -5.35
CA GLU A 30 -3.95 17.70 -5.17
C GLU A 30 -2.94 18.22 -6.19
N ILE A 31 -3.11 19.47 -6.62
CA ILE A 31 -2.14 20.14 -7.49
C ILE A 31 -1.05 20.73 -6.61
N CYS A 32 0.19 20.33 -6.85
CA CYS A 32 1.38 20.85 -6.18
C CYS A 32 2.31 21.52 -7.18
N ASN A 33 2.95 22.60 -6.72
CA ASN A 33 3.98 23.30 -7.49
C ASN A 33 5.34 22.69 -7.17
N SER A 34 5.69 21.62 -7.89
CA SER A 34 6.99 20.95 -7.76
C SER A 34 7.91 21.38 -8.91
N LYS A 35 9.22 21.44 -8.66
CA LYS A 35 10.19 21.57 -9.75
C LYS A 35 10.42 20.19 -10.37
N PRO A 36 10.64 20.09 -11.70
CA PRO A 36 10.90 18.81 -12.35
C PRO A 36 12.05 18.03 -11.70
N ARG A 37 13.13 18.71 -11.28
CA ARG A 37 14.26 18.10 -10.56
C ARG A 37 13.83 17.40 -9.27
N ASP A 38 12.97 18.03 -8.49
CA ASP A 38 12.53 17.49 -7.19
C ASP A 38 11.70 16.21 -7.38
N LEU A 39 10.95 16.12 -8.49
CA LEU A 39 10.19 14.93 -8.85
C LEU A 39 11.10 13.78 -9.28
N VAL A 40 12.16 14.08 -10.05
CA VAL A 40 13.15 13.09 -10.46
C VAL A 40 13.89 12.56 -9.22
N MET A 41 14.34 13.45 -8.32
CA MET A 41 14.96 13.03 -7.07
C MET A 41 14.03 12.16 -6.22
N GLN A 42 12.76 12.53 -6.07
CA GLN A 42 11.79 11.72 -5.33
C GLN A 42 11.62 10.33 -5.96
N LEU A 43 11.56 10.26 -7.29
CA LEU A 43 11.44 9.00 -8.02
C LEU A 43 12.67 8.11 -7.80
N GLU A 44 13.86 8.66 -7.96
CA GLU A 44 15.13 7.92 -7.88
C GLU A 44 15.47 7.49 -6.44
N GLU A 45 15.27 8.38 -5.46
CA GLU A 45 15.72 8.16 -4.09
C GLU A 45 14.69 7.44 -3.21
N SER A 46 13.39 7.58 -3.51
CA SER A 46 12.32 7.00 -2.69
C SER A 46 11.52 5.97 -3.45
N ASP A 47 10.93 6.34 -4.58
CA ASP A 47 9.80 5.58 -5.12
C ASP A 47 10.26 4.32 -5.86
N LEU A 48 11.34 4.39 -6.64
CA LEU A 48 11.95 3.22 -7.29
C LEU A 48 12.54 2.21 -6.29
N PRO A 49 13.36 2.60 -5.29
CA PRO A 49 13.85 1.66 -4.28
C PRO A 49 12.73 0.95 -3.51
N LYS A 50 11.66 1.69 -3.15
CA LYS A 50 10.48 1.09 -2.49
C LYS A 50 9.79 0.07 -3.37
N LEU A 51 9.67 0.33 -4.68
CA LEU A 51 9.08 -0.60 -5.63
C LEU A 51 9.91 -1.88 -5.71
N PHE A 52 11.23 -1.78 -5.88
CA PHE A 52 12.12 -2.94 -5.93
C PHE A 52 12.06 -3.78 -4.65
N GLN A 53 12.08 -3.12 -3.48
CA GLN A 53 11.94 -3.82 -2.20
C GLN A 53 10.59 -4.54 -2.08
N HIS A 54 9.51 -3.92 -2.59
CA HIS A 54 8.19 -4.54 -2.59
C HIS A 54 8.13 -5.80 -3.47
N GLU A 55 8.71 -5.76 -4.66
CA GLU A 55 8.80 -6.93 -5.55
C GLU A 55 9.57 -8.08 -4.90
N GLN A 56 10.72 -7.79 -4.28
CA GLN A 56 11.50 -8.79 -3.54
C GLN A 56 10.70 -9.39 -2.39
N ASN A 57 9.93 -8.57 -1.67
CA ASN A 57 9.08 -9.04 -0.59
C ASN A 57 7.97 -9.97 -1.10
N ILE A 58 7.35 -9.68 -2.25
CA ILE A 58 6.34 -10.54 -2.88
C ILE A 58 6.94 -11.90 -3.24
N ASP A 59 8.11 -11.91 -3.92
CA ASP A 59 8.79 -13.14 -4.30
C ASP A 59 9.16 -13.99 -3.06
N HIS A 60 9.68 -13.34 -2.02
CA HIS A 60 9.99 -14.00 -0.76
C HIS A 60 8.73 -14.59 -0.09
N GLN A 61 7.64 -13.82 0.02
CA GLN A 61 6.40 -14.29 0.60
C GLN A 61 5.82 -15.47 -0.18
N PHE A 62 5.87 -15.42 -1.52
CA PHE A 62 5.42 -16.52 -2.36
C PHE A 62 6.22 -17.80 -2.12
N LYS A 63 7.56 -17.71 -2.07
CA LYS A 63 8.44 -18.85 -1.77
C LYS A 63 8.15 -19.44 -0.39
N THR A 64 7.94 -18.60 0.62
CA THR A 64 7.59 -19.03 1.96
C THR A 64 6.24 -19.76 1.98
N ILE A 65 5.21 -19.22 1.34
CA ILE A 65 3.89 -19.87 1.24
C ILE A 65 3.99 -21.21 0.51
N LYS A 66 4.77 -21.27 -0.57
CA LYS A 66 4.99 -22.50 -1.33
C LYS A 66 5.66 -23.58 -0.46
N SER A 67 6.74 -23.22 0.25
CA SER A 67 7.44 -24.13 1.16
C SER A 67 6.54 -24.61 2.29
N LEU A 68 5.74 -23.71 2.89
CA LEU A 68 4.77 -24.09 3.91
C LEU A 68 3.75 -25.09 3.35
N LYS A 69 3.24 -24.85 2.14
CA LYS A 69 2.28 -25.74 1.48
C LYS A 69 2.87 -27.12 1.20
N GLU A 70 4.13 -27.21 0.79
CA GLU A 70 4.83 -28.48 0.56
C GLU A 70 5.13 -29.23 1.86
N SER A 71 5.30 -28.52 2.98
CA SER A 71 5.53 -29.12 4.30
C SER A 71 4.27 -29.58 5.03
N LEU A 72 3.08 -29.24 4.54
CA LEU A 72 1.82 -29.71 5.11
C LEU A 72 1.66 -31.21 4.85
N THR A 73 1.46 -31.99 5.91
CA THR A 73 1.13 -33.41 5.79
C THR A 73 -0.38 -33.62 5.72
N GLU A 74 -0.84 -34.76 5.17
CA GLU A 74 -2.27 -35.06 4.97
C GLU A 74 -3.13 -34.94 6.25
N LYS A 75 -2.54 -35.04 7.45
CA LYS A 75 -3.24 -34.86 8.73
C LYS A 75 -3.57 -33.41 9.07
N ASP A 76 -2.81 -32.45 8.55
CA ASP A 76 -3.04 -31.00 8.78
C ASP A 76 -4.13 -30.45 7.85
N ALA A 77 -4.39 -31.13 6.72
CA ALA A 77 -5.42 -30.74 5.74
C ALA A 77 -6.86 -31.06 6.19
N VAL A 78 -7.05 -31.92 7.19
CA VAL A 78 -8.37 -32.39 7.65
C VAL A 78 -9.09 -31.38 8.56
N ILE A 79 -8.41 -30.36 9.08
CA ILE A 79 -8.99 -29.38 10.01
C ILE A 79 -9.86 -28.32 9.29
N HIS A 80 -9.86 -28.28 7.95
CA HIS A 80 -10.64 -27.32 7.16
C HIS A 80 -11.72 -27.97 6.27
N ASN A 81 -12.57 -28.83 6.86
CA ASN A 81 -13.88 -29.19 6.30
C ASN A 81 -15.01 -28.74 7.23
#